data_AF-A0A841PZ54-F1
#
_entry.id   AF-A0A841PZ54-F1
#
_cell.length_a   1.000
_cell.length_b   1.000
_cell.length_c   1.000
_cell.angle_alpha   90.00
_cell.angle_beta   90.00
_cell.angle_gamma   90.00
#
_symmetry.space_group_name_H-M   'P 1'
#
loop_
_entity.id
_entity.type
_entity.pdbx_description
1 polymer ?
#
loop_
_entity_poly.entity_id
_entity_poly.type
_entity_poly.pdbx_seq_one_letter_code
_entity_poly.pdbx_strand_id
1 'polypeptide(L)' 'MEFILQSKDGAFPCEITMDEDNGRYMIRKADTSGEVFNTPSELVEWVQQNWVSYDFVDQEQYKDMLKAFHSYLSESSY' A
#
# COMPACT_ATOMS: atom_id res chain seq x y z
N MET A 1 -0.21 -10.72 -1.54
CA MET A 1 -1.34 -10.03 -0.88
C MET A 1 -1.80 -8.86 -1.73
N GLU A 2 -3.10 -8.59 -1.80
CA GLU A 2 -3.65 -7.44 -2.53
C GLU A 2 -4.55 -6.61 -1.61
N PHE A 3 -4.35 -5.30 -1.60
CA PHE A 3 -5.13 -4.35 -0.81
C PHE A 3 -5.78 -3.34 -1.75
N ILE A 4 -7.01 -2.96 -1.46
CA ILE A 4 -7.74 -1.96 -2.24
C ILE A 4 -8.21 -0.91 -1.24
N LEU A 5 -7.86 0.35 -1.48
CA LEU A 5 -8.19 1.49 -0.64
C LEU A 5 -8.99 2.50 -1.45
N GLN A 6 -10.13 2.95 -0.92
CA GLN A 6 -10.96 3.94 -1.59
C GLN A 6 -10.59 5.36 -1.15
N SER A 7 -10.02 6.14 -2.07
CA SER A 7 -9.76 7.58 -1.88
C SER A 7 -11.04 8.39 -1.97
N LYS A 8 -11.12 9.50 -1.22
CA LYS A 8 -12.29 10.41 -1.24
C LYS A 8 -12.34 11.28 -2.48
N ASP A 9 -11.17 11.65 -2.99
CA ASP A 9 -11.01 12.62 -4.08
C ASP A 9 -10.76 11.94 -5.44
N GLY A 10 -10.38 10.65 -5.43
CA GLY A 10 -10.03 9.90 -6.62
C GLY A 10 -11.24 9.28 -7.33
N ALA A 11 -11.24 9.34 -8.67
CA ALA A 11 -12.22 8.63 -9.49
C ALA A 11 -12.04 7.09 -9.45
N PHE A 12 -10.87 6.62 -8.98
CA PHE A 12 -10.51 5.20 -8.94
C PHE A 12 -9.96 4.83 -7.56
N PRO A 13 -10.19 3.58 -7.10
CA PRO A 13 -9.57 3.08 -5.88
C PRO A 13 -8.06 2.90 -6.07
N CYS A 14 -7.31 3.09 -4.99
CA CYS A 14 -5.90 2.75 -4.93
C CYS A 14 -5.74 1.25 -4.69
N GLU A 15 -4.91 0.59 -5.47
CA GLU A 15 -4.66 -0.85 -5.36
C GLU A 15 -3.20 -1.08 -4.99
N ILE A 16 -2.93 -2.03 -4.10
CA ILE A 16 -1.58 -2.37 -3.68
C ILE A 16 -1.43 -3.87 -3.82
N THR A 17 -0.53 -4.28 -4.69
CA THR A 17 -0.21 -5.68 -4.96
C THR A 17 1.15 -5.99 -4.38
N MET A 18 1.21 -6.94 -3.47
CA MET A 18 2.44 -7.50 -2.92
C MET A 18 2.58 -8.94 -3.41
N ASP A 19 3.46 -9.16 -4.38
CA ASP A 19 3.76 -10.46 -4.93
C ASP A 19 5.07 -10.97 -4.33
N GLU A 20 4.96 -11.76 -3.27
CA GLU A 20 6.11 -12.26 -2.52
C GLU A 20 6.88 -13.32 -3.30
N ASP A 21 6.18 -14.13 -4.09
CA ASP A 21 6.75 -15.15 -4.97
C ASP A 21 7.74 -14.55 -5.99
N ASN A 22 7.45 -13.38 -6.55
CA ASN A 22 8.38 -12.65 -7.41
C ASN A 22 9.16 -11.53 -6.70
N GLY A 23 8.92 -11.28 -5.42
CA GLY A 23 9.46 -10.13 -4.68
C GLY A 23 9.08 -8.79 -5.32
N ARG A 24 7.89 -8.69 -5.93
CA ARG A 24 7.42 -7.50 -6.63
C ARG A 24 6.30 -6.82 -5.86
N TYR A 25 6.49 -5.54 -5.60
CA TYR A 25 5.54 -4.73 -4.87
C TYR A 25 5.06 -3.63 -5.79
N MET A 26 3.76 -3.52 -6.04
CA MET A 26 3.19 -2.54 -6.95
C MET A 26 2.09 -1.76 -6.23
N ILE A 27 2.11 -0.44 -6.38
CA ILE A 27 1.05 0.45 -5.99
C ILE A 27 0.41 1.00 -7.26
N ARG A 28 -0.92 1.06 -7.29
CA ARG A 28 -1.70 1.74 -8.30
C ARG A 28 -2.49 2.84 -7.62
N LYS A 29 -2.22 4.10 -7.99
CA LYS A 29 -2.95 5.26 -7.49
C LYS A 29 -4.24 5.48 -8.28
N ALA A 30 -5.13 6.29 -7.71
CA ALA A 30 -6.32 6.79 -8.39
C ALA A 30 -6.01 7.58 -9.68
N ASP A 31 -4.82 8.19 -9.77
CA ASP A 31 -4.41 9.07 -10.88
C ASP A 31 -3.81 8.31 -12.07
N THR A 32 -4.19 7.04 -12.29
CA THR A 32 -3.63 6.10 -13.29
C THR A 32 -2.12 5.81 -13.20
N SER A 33 -1.40 6.49 -12.31
CA SER A 33 0.02 6.29 -12.06
C SER A 33 0.23 5.09 -11.13
N GLY A 34 1.05 4.13 -11.56
CA GLY A 34 1.50 3.01 -10.75
C GLY A 34 2.98 3.12 -10.42
N GLU A 35 3.36 2.75 -9.21
CA GLU A 35 4.77 2.64 -8.79
C GLU A 35 5.10 1.22 -8.40
N VAL A 36 6.32 0.80 -8.72
CA VAL A 36 6.81 -0.55 -8.47
C VAL A 36 8.02 -0.46 -7.57
N PHE A 37 8.04 -1.24 -6.51
CA PHE A 37 9.08 -1.31 -5.51
C PHE A 37 9.68 -2.72 -5.51
N ASN A 38 10.97 -2.78 -5.17
CA ASN A 38 11.70 -4.03 -5.05
C ASN A 38 11.68 -4.58 -3.63
N THR A 39 11.37 -3.73 -2.63
CA THR A 39 11.31 -4.11 -1.23
C THR A 39 9.99 -3.67 -0.59
N PRO A 40 9.49 -4.44 0.40
CA PRO A 40 8.29 -4.07 1.13
C PRO A 40 8.49 -2.77 1.92
N SER A 41 9.68 -2.55 2.48
CA SER A 41 10.02 -1.34 3.25
C SER A 41 9.87 -0.06 2.43
N GLU A 42 10.41 -0.04 1.19
CA GLU A 42 10.27 1.11 0.29
C GLU A 42 8.80 1.40 -0.02
N LEU A 43 8.00 0.36 -0.25
CA LEU A 43 6.57 0.51 -0.46
C LEU A 43 5.89 1.18 0.75
N VAL A 44 6.17 0.72 1.98
CA VAL A 44 5.57 1.29 3.20
C VAL A 44 5.96 2.76 3.37
N GLU A 45 7.24 3.08 3.21
CA GLU A 45 7.71 4.46 3.32
C GLU A 45 7.05 5.36 2.27
N TRP A 46 6.98 4.89 1.02
CA TRP A 46 6.32 5.64 -0.04
C TRP A 46 4.85 5.88 0.28
N VAL A 47 4.13 4.85 0.75
CA VAL A 47 2.73 4.94 1.17
C VAL A 47 2.56 5.96 2.30
N GLN A 48 3.44 6.00 3.28
CA GLN A 48 3.34 6.97 4.39
C GLN A 48 3.68 8.41 3.96
N GLN A 49 4.56 8.57 2.96
CA GLN A 49 4.95 9.88 2.44
C GLN A 49 3.92 10.45 1.45
N ASN A 50 3.34 9.60 0.61
CA ASN A 50 2.43 10.02 -0.46
C ASN A 50 0.96 9.92 -0.07
N TRP A 51 0.61 8.97 0.80
CA TRP A 51 -0.76 8.78 1.25
C TRP A 51 -0.92 9.12 2.72
N VAL A 52 -2.05 9.74 3.02
CA VAL A 52 -2.42 10.11 4.38
C VAL A 52 -3.78 9.50 4.67
N SER A 53 -3.97 8.98 5.88
CA SER A 53 -5.26 8.40 6.30
C SER A 53 -6.48 9.29 6.02
N TYR A 54 -6.31 10.62 6.02
CA TYR A 54 -7.38 11.57 5.73
C TYR A 54 -7.89 11.54 4.28
N ASP A 55 -7.02 11.16 3.34
CA ASP A 55 -7.28 11.10 1.90
C ASP A 55 -8.25 9.96 1.54
N PHE A 56 -8.36 8.96 2.41
CA PHE A 56 -9.25 7.82 2.23
C PHE A 56 -10.61 8.01 2.89
N VAL A 57 -11.62 7.38 2.30
CA VAL A 57 -12.96 7.25 2.89
C VAL A 57 -12.83 6.46 4.19
N ASP A 58 -12.05 5.38 4.13
CA ASP A 58 -11.92 4.40 5.18
C ASP A 58 -10.51 4.44 5.80
N GLN A 59 -10.37 5.25 6.86
CA GLN A 59 -9.09 5.44 7.54
C GLN A 59 -8.62 4.16 8.26
N GLU A 60 -9.57 3.33 8.69
CA GLU A 60 -9.28 2.07 9.35
C GLU A 60 -8.63 1.10 8.37
N GLN A 61 -9.16 1.02 7.15
CA GLN A 61 -8.61 0.18 6.09
C GLN A 61 -7.14 0.53 5.75
N TYR A 62 -6.81 1.82 5.68
CA TYR A 62 -5.42 2.28 5.49
C TYR A 62 -4.52 1.87 6.66
N LYS A 63 -5.00 2.01 7.91
CA LYS A 63 -4.25 1.62 9.11
C LYS A 63 -4.04 0.12 9.19
N ASP A 64 -5.04 -0.66 8.82
CA ASP A 64 -4.99 -2.13 8.84
C ASP A 64 -3.97 -2.64 7.81
N MET A 65 -3.97 -2.06 6.61
CA MET A 65 -2.94 -2.33 5.60
C MET A 65 -1.53 -1.99 6.11
N LEU A 66 -1.31 -0.81 6.68
CA LEU A 66 0.00 -0.45 7.25
C LEU A 66 0.44 -1.43 8.34
N LYS A 67 -0.51 -1.86 9.19
CA LYS A 67 -0.24 -2.84 10.24
C LYS A 67 0.13 -4.21 9.66
N ALA A 68 -0.54 -4.64 8.60
CA ALA A 68 -0.19 -5.86 7.86
C ALA A 68 1.23 -5.76 7.31
N PHE A 69 1.61 -4.63 6.72
CA PHE A 69 2.97 -4.41 6.22
C PHE A 69 4.02 -4.44 7.35
N HIS A 70 3.72 -3.82 8.49
CA HIS A 70 4.63 -3.85 9.64
C HIS A 70 4.76 -5.26 10.25
N SER A 71 3.66 -6.01 10.34
CA SER A 71 3.68 -7.43 10.76
C SER A 71 4.57 -8.23 9.81
N TYR A 72 4.35 -8.03 8.51
CA TYR A 72 5.10 -8.69 7.45
C TYR A 72 6.61 -8.41 7.53
N LEU A 73 7.00 -7.13 7.66
CA LEU A 73 8.39 -6.72 7.83
C LEU A 73 9.02 -7.32 9.09
N SER A 74 8.24 -7.46 10.16
CA SER A 74 8.70 -8.07 11.41
C SER A 74 8.85 -9.59 11.31
N GLU A 75 7.98 -10.27 10.56
CA GLU A 75 8.00 -11.72 10.39
C GLU A 75 9.06 -12.19 9.38
N SER A 76 9.35 -11.38 8.36
CA SER A 76 10.37 -11.71 7.35
C SER A 76 11.82 -11.65 7.87
N SER A 77 12.03 -11.24 9.13
CA SER A 77 13.36 -11.06 9.73
C SER A 77 13.77 -12.19 10.71
N TYR A 78 13.05 -13.33 10.71
CA TYR A 78 13.31 -14.50 11.55
C TYR A 78 13.60 -15.75 10.71
#